data_AF-A0AA97HN00-F1
#
_entry.id   AF-A0AA97HN00-F1
#
_cell.length_a   1.000
_cell.length_b   1.000
_cell.length_c   1.000
_cell.angle_alpha   90.00
_cell.angle_beta   90.00
_cell.angle_gamma   90.00
#
_symmetry.space_group_name_H-M   'P 1'
#
loop_
_entity.id
_entity.type
_entity.pdbx_description
1 polymer ?
#
loop_
_entity_poly.entity_id
_entity_poly.type
_entity_poly.pdbx_seq_one_letter_code
_entity_poly.pdbx_strand_id
1 'polypeptide(L)'
;MLVAGVGLAPSALAQGSRVVVQGLEENQGLIRQCRQINQTAQVFDNTSLGPVTNRLGTLPAGTRVSLTGVVVQGRAQIFLPSNFNGLSSSQPVGWVSAGFLTGCGGSPPPTARACFRANLPLSVRTAPSTNAGILANYTVGDTVYASTNPPTRQTPGNGHTWLQVRIFDGSVGWVTETSANGQIEDITAIRCP
;
A
#
# COMPACT_ATOMS: atom_id res chain seq x y z
N MET A 1 29.70 -30.24 -52.65
CA MET A 1 28.43 -29.63 -52.23
C MET A 1 28.60 -29.24 -50.76
N LEU A 2 29.03 -28.00 -50.48
CA LEU A 2 29.20 -27.51 -49.11
C LEU A 2 27.95 -26.70 -48.74
N VAL A 3 27.24 -27.13 -47.71
CA VAL A 3 26.08 -26.41 -47.16
C VAL A 3 26.61 -25.37 -46.18
N ALA A 4 26.49 -24.09 -46.54
CA ALA A 4 26.78 -22.98 -45.64
C ALA A 4 25.68 -22.88 -44.58
N GLY A 5 26.06 -23.06 -43.31
CA GLY A 5 25.16 -22.85 -42.18
C GLY A 5 24.83 -21.37 -42.04
N VAL A 6 23.55 -21.03 -42.21
CA VAL A 6 23.05 -19.67 -41.98
C VAL A 6 23.00 -19.45 -40.47
N GLY A 7 24.01 -18.78 -39.93
CA GLY A 7 24.00 -18.32 -38.54
C GLY A 7 22.95 -17.23 -38.38
N LEU A 8 21.85 -17.55 -37.69
CA LEU A 8 20.89 -16.54 -37.23
C LEU A 8 21.58 -15.68 -36.17
N ALA A 9 22.00 -14.47 -36.56
CA ALA A 9 22.43 -13.47 -35.60
C ALA A 9 21.26 -13.12 -34.67
N PRO A 10 21.48 -12.99 -33.34
CA PRO A 10 20.43 -12.55 -32.43
C PRO A 10 19.96 -11.17 -32.89
N SER A 11 18.65 -11.05 -33.14
CA SER A 11 18.02 -9.78 -33.49
C SER A 11 18.19 -8.83 -32.31
N ALA A 12 19.08 -7.84 -32.43
CA ALA A 12 19.15 -6.75 -31.47
C ALA A 12 17.76 -6.09 -31.41
N LEU A 13 17.22 -5.93 -30.21
CA LEU A 13 15.96 -5.22 -30.00
C LEU A 13 16.05 -3.87 -30.72
N ALA A 14 15.13 -3.60 -31.64
CA ALA A 14 15.06 -2.34 -32.35
C ALA A 14 15.04 -1.19 -31.34
N GLN A 15 15.95 -0.23 -31.49
CA GLN A 15 15.97 1.00 -30.69
C GLN A 15 14.78 1.87 -31.12
N GLY A 16 13.58 1.48 -30.71
CA GLY A 16 12.41 2.35 -30.77
C GLY A 16 12.65 3.62 -29.96
N SER A 17 11.78 4.62 -30.13
CA SER A 17 11.86 5.91 -29.42
C SER A 17 12.18 5.70 -27.93
N ARG A 18 13.44 5.95 -27.56
CA ARG A 18 13.95 5.68 -26.22
C ARG A 18 13.62 6.88 -25.36
N VAL A 19 12.63 6.74 -24.49
CA VAL A 19 12.45 7.68 -23.38
C VAL A 19 13.55 7.38 -22.36
N VAL A 20 14.57 8.25 -22.33
CA VAL A 20 15.60 8.19 -21.29
C VAL A 20 15.01 8.75 -20.01
N VAL A 21 14.65 7.88 -19.08
CA VAL A 21 14.22 8.28 -17.74
C VAL A 21 15.45 8.68 -16.93
N GLN A 22 15.56 9.97 -16.60
CA GLN A 22 16.67 10.47 -15.78
C GLN A 22 16.53 10.01 -14.32
N GLY A 23 17.64 9.59 -13.70
CA GLY A 23 17.65 9.12 -12.31
C GLY A 23 17.05 7.73 -12.10
N LEU A 24 16.93 6.93 -13.17
CA LEU A 24 16.67 5.50 -13.04
C LEU A 24 17.95 4.83 -12.57
N GLU A 25 17.87 4.24 -11.38
CA GLU A 25 19.01 3.66 -10.68
C GLU A 25 18.69 2.22 -10.28
N GLU A 26 19.71 1.38 -10.30
CA GLU A 26 19.65 0.06 -9.72
C GLU A 26 20.34 0.08 -8.36
N ASN A 27 19.59 -0.25 -7.32
CA ASN A 27 20.11 -0.41 -5.98
C ASN A 27 20.18 -1.89 -5.62
N GLN A 28 21.39 -2.43 -5.69
CA GLN A 28 21.70 -3.83 -5.40
C GLN A 28 21.24 -4.27 -4.00
N GLY A 29 21.31 -3.38 -3.01
CA GLY A 29 20.86 -3.67 -1.65
C GLY A 29 19.35 -3.90 -1.55
N LEU A 30 18.56 -3.41 -2.51
CA LEU A 30 17.11 -3.56 -2.53
C LEU A 30 16.64 -4.79 -3.32
N ILE A 31 17.51 -5.47 -4.07
CA ILE A 31 17.13 -6.59 -4.92
C ILE A 31 16.51 -7.70 -4.06
N ARG A 32 15.32 -8.15 -4.46
CA ARG A 32 14.53 -9.21 -3.81
C ARG A 32 14.14 -8.91 -2.36
N GLN A 33 14.42 -7.70 -1.86
CA GLN A 33 13.99 -7.34 -0.52
C GLN A 33 12.47 -7.34 -0.44
N CYS A 34 11.97 -7.96 0.62
CA CYS A 34 10.55 -7.93 0.92
C CYS A 34 10.16 -6.51 1.37
N ARG A 35 9.07 -6.02 0.78
CA ARG A 35 8.36 -4.83 1.19
C ARG A 35 6.89 -5.13 1.40
N GLN A 36 6.27 -4.38 2.29
CA GLN A 36 4.84 -4.42 2.52
C GLN A 36 4.22 -3.09 2.10
N ILE A 37 3.08 -3.16 1.42
CA ILE A 37 2.29 -1.98 1.05
C ILE A 37 1.67 -1.41 2.34
N ASN A 38 1.85 -0.13 2.66
CA ASN A 38 1.29 0.47 3.90
C ASN A 38 -0.11 1.07 3.73
N GLN A 39 -0.53 1.35 2.50
CA GLN A 39 -1.84 1.85 2.11
C GLN A 39 -2.15 1.42 0.67
N THR A 40 -3.42 1.42 0.24
CA THR A 40 -3.78 0.99 -1.12
C THR A 40 -2.93 1.70 -2.18
N ALA A 41 -2.16 0.92 -2.93
CA ALA A 41 -1.19 1.41 -3.89
C ALA A 41 -1.66 1.12 -5.31
N GLN A 42 -1.61 2.12 -6.19
CA GLN A 42 -1.78 1.91 -7.62
C GLN A 42 -0.48 1.39 -8.22
N VAL A 43 -0.59 0.39 -9.09
CA VAL A 43 0.52 -0.22 -9.81
C VAL A 43 0.47 0.23 -11.26
N PHE A 44 1.60 0.66 -11.80
CA PHE A 44 1.72 1.19 -13.15
C PHE A 44 2.69 0.37 -14.01
N ASP A 45 2.51 0.43 -15.32
CA ASP A 45 3.30 -0.30 -16.31
C ASP A 45 4.71 0.29 -16.50
N ASN A 46 4.85 1.59 -16.28
CA ASN A 46 6.07 2.35 -16.49
C ASN A 46 6.36 3.31 -15.32
N THR A 47 7.48 4.02 -15.41
CA THR A 47 7.97 4.92 -14.35
C THR A 47 7.06 6.12 -14.08
N SER A 48 6.09 6.39 -14.96
CA SER A 48 5.07 7.40 -14.76
C SER A 48 3.88 6.79 -14.00
N LEU A 49 3.70 7.19 -12.72
CA LEU A 49 2.57 6.84 -11.85
C LEU A 49 1.27 7.55 -12.27
N GLY A 50 1.00 7.54 -13.56
CA GLY A 50 -0.08 8.22 -14.26
C GLY A 50 0.27 8.32 -15.75
N PRO A 51 -0.69 8.64 -16.64
CA PRO A 51 -2.15 8.68 -16.47
C PRO A 51 -2.77 7.31 -16.12
N VAL A 52 -4.09 7.27 -15.85
CA VAL A 52 -4.83 6.02 -15.53
C VAL A 52 -4.72 4.94 -16.60
N THR A 53 -4.42 5.29 -17.85
CA THR A 53 -4.17 4.31 -18.93
C THR A 53 -2.94 3.44 -18.67
N ASN A 54 -1.99 3.94 -17.90
CA ASN A 54 -0.76 3.23 -17.51
C ASN A 54 -0.95 2.39 -16.25
N ARG A 55 -2.14 2.42 -15.63
CA ARG A 55 -2.42 1.70 -14.39
C ARG A 55 -2.72 0.24 -14.70
N LEU A 56 -1.85 -0.64 -14.22
CA LEU A 56 -2.02 -2.08 -14.26
C LEU A 56 -3.04 -2.58 -13.24
N GLY A 57 -3.19 -1.89 -12.11
CA GLY A 57 -4.15 -2.28 -11.08
C GLY A 57 -3.93 -1.59 -9.75
N THR A 58 -4.39 -2.23 -8.67
CA THR A 58 -4.17 -1.79 -7.29
C THR A 58 -3.76 -2.96 -6.42
N LEU A 59 -2.79 -2.71 -5.54
CA LEU A 59 -2.45 -3.59 -4.44
C LEU A 59 -3.12 -3.04 -3.18
N PRO A 60 -3.89 -3.85 -2.46
CA PRO A 60 -4.40 -3.43 -1.17
C PRO A 60 -3.25 -3.19 -0.21
N ALA A 61 -3.52 -2.34 0.78
CA ALA A 61 -2.64 -2.20 1.93
C ALA A 61 -2.30 -3.61 2.48
N GLY A 62 -1.08 -3.77 2.98
CA GLY A 62 -0.63 -5.00 3.60
C GLY A 62 -0.10 -6.07 2.65
N THR A 63 -0.28 -5.88 1.35
CA THR A 63 0.27 -6.79 0.36
C THR A 63 1.78 -6.83 0.47
N ARG A 64 2.36 -8.03 0.52
CA ARG A 64 3.81 -8.21 0.46
C ARG A 64 4.24 -8.31 -0.99
N VAL A 65 5.30 -7.60 -1.32
CA VAL A 65 5.90 -7.54 -2.65
C VAL A 65 7.41 -7.64 -2.52
N SER A 66 8.07 -8.10 -3.56
CA SER A 66 9.53 -8.10 -3.63
C SER A 66 9.98 -6.98 -4.57
N LEU A 67 10.99 -6.23 -4.15
CA LEU A 67 11.61 -5.22 -4.99
C LEU A 67 12.48 -5.88 -6.08
N THR A 68 12.50 -5.30 -7.29
CA THR A 68 13.45 -5.71 -8.33
C THR A 68 14.85 -5.13 -8.11
N GLY A 69 14.95 -4.06 -7.32
CA GLY A 69 16.15 -3.26 -7.13
C GLY A 69 16.16 -1.98 -7.97
N VAL A 70 15.27 -1.85 -8.96
CA VAL A 70 15.20 -0.65 -9.82
C VAL A 70 14.32 0.42 -9.17
N VAL A 71 14.84 1.64 -9.07
CA VAL A 71 14.19 2.79 -8.45
C VAL A 71 14.34 4.05 -9.30
N VAL A 72 13.44 5.02 -9.12
CA VAL A 72 13.54 6.36 -9.72
C VAL A 72 12.72 7.37 -8.92
N GLN A 73 13.30 8.48 -8.50
CA GLN A 73 12.59 9.65 -7.96
C GLN A 73 11.42 9.33 -7.00
N GLY A 74 11.68 8.54 -5.94
CA GLY A 74 10.65 8.16 -4.96
C GLY A 74 9.69 7.07 -5.43
N ARG A 75 10.06 6.30 -6.46
CA ARG A 75 9.30 5.19 -7.04
C ARG A 75 10.17 3.95 -7.04
N ALA A 76 9.54 2.79 -6.92
CA ALA A 76 10.22 1.51 -6.94
C ALA A 76 9.50 0.55 -7.86
N GLN A 77 10.28 -0.28 -8.54
CA GLN A 77 9.76 -1.39 -9.31
C GLN A 77 9.66 -2.64 -8.42
N ILE A 78 8.52 -3.31 -8.53
CA ILE A 78 8.17 -4.50 -7.75
C ILE A 78 7.90 -5.68 -8.67
N PHE A 79 8.11 -6.89 -8.18
CA PHE A 79 7.54 -8.09 -8.76
C PHE A 79 6.05 -8.17 -8.47
N LEU A 80 5.26 -8.43 -9.49
CA LEU A 80 3.82 -8.61 -9.41
C LEU A 80 3.47 -10.06 -9.04
N PRO A 81 2.38 -10.28 -8.29
CA PRO A 81 1.86 -11.62 -8.08
C PRO A 81 1.36 -12.21 -9.41
N SER A 82 1.35 -13.54 -9.50
CA SER A 82 0.84 -14.24 -10.68
C SER A 82 -0.61 -13.81 -10.99
N ASN A 83 -0.91 -13.59 -12.27
CA ASN A 83 -2.23 -13.17 -12.76
C ASN A 83 -2.74 -11.84 -12.16
N PHE A 84 -1.84 -10.92 -11.78
CA PHE A 84 -2.23 -9.60 -11.28
C PHE A 84 -3.14 -8.88 -12.27
N ASN A 85 -4.40 -8.67 -11.89
CA ASN A 85 -5.43 -8.04 -12.75
C ASN A 85 -5.54 -8.65 -14.16
N GLY A 86 -5.40 -9.97 -14.29
CA GLY A 86 -5.48 -10.68 -15.58
C GLY A 86 -4.24 -10.55 -16.45
N LEU A 87 -3.14 -9.97 -15.95
CA LEU A 87 -1.87 -9.92 -16.66
C LEU A 87 -1.22 -11.29 -16.76
N SER A 88 -0.64 -11.59 -17.92
CA SER A 88 0.16 -12.80 -18.11
C SER A 88 1.44 -12.77 -17.26
N SER A 89 2.01 -13.95 -16.98
CA SER A 89 3.30 -14.08 -16.30
C SER A 89 4.47 -13.42 -17.04
N SER A 90 4.30 -13.06 -18.31
CA SER A 90 5.27 -12.33 -19.13
C SER A 90 5.42 -10.86 -18.73
N GLN A 91 4.48 -10.33 -17.93
CA GLN A 91 4.59 -9.00 -17.30
C GLN A 91 4.79 -9.17 -15.78
N PRO A 92 5.99 -9.58 -15.32
CA PRO A 92 6.22 -9.93 -13.92
C PRO A 92 6.46 -8.71 -13.03
N VAL A 93 6.47 -7.49 -13.57
CA VAL A 93 6.88 -6.28 -12.84
C VAL A 93 5.94 -5.09 -13.08
N GLY A 94 5.89 -4.21 -12.08
CA GLY A 94 5.19 -2.93 -12.14
C GLY A 94 5.82 -1.89 -11.23
N TRP A 95 5.38 -0.65 -11.38
CA TRP A 95 5.88 0.52 -10.66
C TRP A 95 4.90 1.01 -9.61
N VAL A 96 5.42 1.37 -8.44
CA VAL A 96 4.65 1.93 -7.31
C VAL A 96 5.38 3.10 -6.68
N SER A 97 4.66 3.93 -5.93
CA SER A 97 5.27 4.95 -5.07
C SER A 97 6.08 4.28 -3.95
N ALA A 98 7.36 4.62 -3.81
CA ALA A 98 8.22 4.06 -2.77
C ALA A 98 7.78 4.49 -1.36
N GLY A 99 7.10 5.63 -1.23
CA GLY A 99 6.49 6.06 0.04
C GLY A 99 5.39 5.12 0.56
N PHE A 100 4.90 4.21 -0.29
CA PHE A 100 3.92 3.20 0.10
C PHE A 100 4.56 1.88 0.56
N LEU A 101 5.89 1.78 0.51
CA LEU A 101 6.63 0.57 0.84
C LEU A 101 7.27 0.68 2.22
N THR A 102 6.95 -0.26 3.09
CA THR A 102 7.63 -0.46 4.37
C THR A 102 8.40 -1.78 4.36
N GLY A 103 9.39 -1.94 5.24
CA GLY A 103 10.07 -3.22 5.42
C GLY A 103 9.10 -4.32 5.82
N CYS A 104 9.31 -5.55 5.35
CA CYS A 104 8.58 -6.71 5.87
C CYS A 104 9.07 -7.06 7.28
N GLY A 105 8.61 -6.29 8.27
CA GLY A 105 8.74 -6.60 9.70
C GLY A 105 7.35 -6.81 10.29
N GLY A 106 7.12 -7.97 10.92
CA GLY A 106 5.83 -8.37 11.50
C GLY A 106 4.94 -9.18 10.54
N SER A 107 4.13 -10.07 11.11
CA SER A 107 3.11 -10.92 10.46
C SER A 107 2.41 -10.26 9.26
N PRO A 108 2.01 -11.01 8.20
CA PRO A 108 1.09 -10.48 7.20
C PRO A 108 -0.09 -9.81 7.93
N PRO A 109 -0.62 -8.68 7.43
CA PRO A 109 -1.89 -8.20 7.94
C PRO A 109 -2.88 -9.35 7.79
N PRO A 110 -3.57 -9.76 8.88
CA PRO A 110 -4.50 -10.87 8.83
C PRO A 110 -5.46 -10.68 7.66
N THR A 111 -5.78 -11.71 6.89
CA THR A 111 -6.87 -11.65 5.90
C THR A 111 -8.24 -11.42 6.57
N ALA A 112 -8.30 -11.51 7.90
CA ALA A 112 -9.43 -11.08 8.71
C ALA A 112 -9.43 -9.56 8.90
N ARG A 113 -10.61 -8.95 8.81
CA ARG A 113 -10.86 -7.53 9.14
C ARG A 113 -10.12 -7.13 10.43
N ALA A 114 -9.64 -5.89 10.51
CA ALA A 114 -9.03 -5.40 11.75
C ALA A 114 -10.12 -4.87 12.68
N CYS A 115 -10.23 -5.45 13.87
CA CYS A 115 -11.21 -5.08 14.88
C CYS A 115 -10.53 -4.54 16.13
N PHE A 116 -11.18 -3.56 16.74
CA PHE A 116 -10.73 -2.91 17.94
C PHE A 116 -11.88 -2.84 18.93
N ARG A 117 -11.56 -2.87 20.22
CA ARG A 117 -12.51 -2.65 21.30
C ARG A 117 -12.35 -1.22 21.82
N ALA A 118 -13.45 -0.49 21.94
CA ALA A 118 -13.45 0.82 22.58
C ALA A 118 -13.22 0.67 24.09
N ASN A 119 -12.17 1.30 24.63
CA ASN A 119 -11.88 1.30 26.07
C ASN A 119 -12.57 2.46 26.78
N LEU A 120 -12.89 3.52 26.03
CA LEU A 120 -13.55 4.75 26.48
C LEU A 120 -14.70 5.08 25.51
N PRO A 121 -15.63 5.98 25.87
CA PRO A 121 -16.57 6.54 24.91
C PRO A 121 -15.81 7.24 23.78
N LEU A 122 -16.12 6.91 22.53
CA LEU A 122 -15.44 7.48 21.36
C LEU A 122 -16.42 8.26 20.50
N SER A 123 -15.95 9.34 19.91
CA SER A 123 -16.66 10.05 18.85
C SER A 123 -16.00 9.76 17.51
N VAL A 124 -16.77 9.27 16.55
CA VAL A 124 -16.36 9.12 15.16
C VAL A 124 -16.47 10.48 14.50
N ARG A 125 -15.40 10.96 13.89
CA ARG A 125 -15.31 12.30 13.32
C ARG A 125 -15.09 12.32 11.81
N THR A 126 -15.47 13.42 11.18
CA THR A 126 -15.32 13.62 9.73
C THR A 126 -13.86 13.77 9.27
N ALA A 127 -12.97 14.16 10.16
CA ALA A 127 -11.54 14.32 9.92
C ALA A 127 -10.74 13.92 11.18
N PRO A 128 -9.44 13.61 11.08
CA PRO A 128 -8.58 13.24 12.22
C PRO A 128 -8.26 14.46 13.10
N SER A 129 -9.26 15.09 13.70
CA SER A 129 -9.10 16.30 14.49
C SER A 129 -10.16 16.36 15.58
N THR A 130 -9.78 16.83 16.77
CA THR A 130 -10.69 17.04 17.90
C THR A 130 -11.76 18.10 17.60
N ASN A 131 -11.52 18.97 16.62
CA ASN A 131 -12.45 20.02 16.19
C ASN A 131 -13.33 19.58 15.00
N ALA A 132 -13.13 18.39 14.45
CA ALA A 132 -13.93 17.89 13.34
C ALA A 132 -15.34 17.51 13.78
N GLY A 133 -16.31 17.64 12.88
CA GLY A 133 -17.71 17.27 13.12
C GLY A 133 -17.86 15.79 13.49
N ILE A 134 -18.85 15.50 14.34
CA ILE A 134 -19.12 14.14 14.83
C ILE A 134 -20.14 13.47 13.92
N LEU A 135 -19.81 12.26 13.46
CA LEU A 135 -20.66 11.39 12.64
C LEU A 135 -21.45 10.39 13.48
N ALA A 136 -20.81 9.81 14.49
CA ALA A 136 -21.39 8.79 15.35
C ALA A 136 -20.61 8.73 16.68
N ASN A 137 -21.12 7.94 17.63
CA ASN A 137 -20.44 7.66 18.87
C ASN A 137 -20.41 6.15 19.13
N TYR A 138 -19.33 5.70 19.78
CA TYR A 138 -19.20 4.37 20.36
C TYR A 138 -19.21 4.47 21.88
N THR A 139 -19.79 3.47 22.51
CA THR A 139 -19.75 3.25 23.94
C THR A 139 -18.60 2.32 24.33
N VAL A 140 -18.26 2.30 25.61
CA VAL A 140 -17.21 1.42 26.13
C VAL A 140 -17.58 -0.04 25.85
N GLY A 141 -16.65 -0.77 25.24
CA GLY A 141 -16.78 -2.18 24.89
C GLY A 141 -17.31 -2.44 23.49
N ASP A 142 -17.74 -1.42 22.76
CA ASP A 142 -18.16 -1.56 21.37
C ASP A 142 -17.02 -2.05 20.47
N THR A 143 -17.38 -2.80 19.45
CA THR A 143 -16.43 -3.25 18.42
C THR A 143 -16.35 -2.20 17.31
N VAL A 144 -15.16 -1.64 17.17
CA VAL A 144 -14.79 -0.67 16.15
C VAL A 144 -14.09 -1.41 15.02
N TYR A 145 -14.53 -1.16 13.80
CA TYR A 145 -14.00 -1.82 12.62
C TYR A 145 -13.17 -0.85 11.78
N ALA A 146 -11.92 -1.19 11.52
CA ALA A 146 -11.10 -0.39 10.62
C ALA A 146 -11.72 -0.34 9.22
N SER A 147 -11.59 0.80 8.55
CA SER A 147 -12.05 0.99 7.16
C SER A 147 -11.23 0.16 6.16
N THR A 148 -9.97 -0.11 6.51
CA THR A 148 -8.98 -0.81 5.71
C THR A 148 -8.24 -1.83 6.58
N ASN A 149 -7.57 -2.77 5.92
CA ASN A 149 -6.64 -3.66 6.59
C ASN A 149 -5.35 -3.78 5.76
N PRO A 150 -4.18 -3.40 6.31
CA PRO A 150 -3.95 -2.81 7.63
C PRO A 150 -4.70 -1.49 7.83
N PRO A 151 -5.04 -1.16 9.08
CA PRO A 151 -5.80 0.04 9.41
C PRO A 151 -5.06 1.33 9.00
N THR A 152 -5.78 2.25 8.37
CA THR A 152 -5.28 3.59 8.07
C THR A 152 -5.16 4.41 9.36
N ARG A 153 -4.00 5.02 9.59
CA ARG A 153 -3.73 5.88 10.75
C ARG A 153 -3.19 7.24 10.35
N GLN A 154 -3.52 8.26 11.13
CA GLN A 154 -2.97 9.61 10.98
C GLN A 154 -2.65 10.21 12.34
N THR A 155 -1.49 10.85 12.47
CA THR A 155 -1.12 11.59 13.68
C THR A 155 -0.84 13.05 13.31
N PRO A 156 -1.89 13.89 13.17
CA PRO A 156 -1.69 15.32 12.96
C PRO A 156 -0.94 15.93 14.14
N GLY A 157 -0.38 17.14 13.96
CA GLY A 157 0.52 17.79 14.95
C GLY A 157 -0.07 18.07 16.34
N ASN A 158 -1.29 17.62 16.64
CA ASN A 158 -1.97 17.67 17.93
C ASN A 158 -1.65 16.47 18.85
N GLY A 159 -0.79 15.54 18.43
CA GLY A 159 -0.29 14.46 19.29
C GLY A 159 -1.28 13.31 19.54
N HIS A 160 -2.41 13.30 18.83
CA HIS A 160 -3.36 12.18 18.79
C HIS A 160 -3.08 11.31 17.58
N THR A 161 -3.00 9.99 17.76
CA THR A 161 -3.11 9.06 16.63
C THR A 161 -4.58 8.77 16.38
N TRP A 162 -4.99 8.88 15.13
CA TRP A 162 -6.35 8.67 14.65
C TRP A 162 -6.40 7.40 13.81
N LEU A 163 -7.42 6.60 14.02
CA LEU A 163 -7.72 5.41 13.23
C LEU A 163 -8.93 5.68 12.33
N GLN A 164 -8.81 5.32 11.05
CA GLN A 164 -9.93 5.37 10.13
C GLN A 164 -10.83 4.13 10.27
N VAL A 165 -12.12 4.35 10.45
CA VAL A 165 -13.11 3.31 10.77
C VAL A 165 -14.28 3.35 9.81
N ARG A 166 -14.91 2.20 9.59
CA ARG A 166 -16.19 2.11 8.87
C ARG A 166 -17.31 1.91 9.88
N ILE A 167 -18.29 2.81 9.87
CA ILE A 167 -19.44 2.77 10.78
C ILE A 167 -20.63 2.04 10.14
N PHE A 168 -21.72 1.86 10.90
CA PHE A 168 -22.84 0.99 10.53
C PHE A 168 -23.54 1.38 9.22
N ASP A 169 -23.65 2.67 8.92
CA ASP A 169 -24.23 3.17 7.67
C ASP A 169 -23.31 3.00 6.44
N GLY A 170 -22.13 2.42 6.62
CA GLY A 170 -21.12 2.20 5.58
C GLY A 170 -20.21 3.40 5.32
N SER A 171 -20.47 4.55 5.93
CA SER A 171 -19.60 5.71 5.86
C SER A 171 -18.29 5.49 6.63
N VAL A 172 -17.32 6.35 6.36
CA VAL A 172 -15.97 6.27 6.90
C VAL A 172 -15.69 7.51 7.72
N GLY A 173 -15.14 7.32 8.91
CA GLY A 173 -14.75 8.41 9.80
C GLY A 173 -13.48 8.08 10.58
N TRP A 174 -13.16 8.93 11.54
CA TRP A 174 -11.93 8.86 12.32
C TRP A 174 -12.24 8.80 13.81
N VAL A 175 -11.62 7.85 14.52
CA VAL A 175 -11.63 7.79 16.00
C VAL A 175 -10.22 8.03 16.52
N THR A 176 -10.09 8.48 17.75
CA THR A 176 -8.80 8.51 18.42
C THR A 176 -8.39 7.09 18.78
N GLU A 177 -7.17 6.72 18.40
CA GLU A 177 -6.51 5.49 18.86
C GLU A 177 -5.75 5.76 20.17
N THR A 178 -5.20 6.97 20.29
CA THR A 178 -4.51 7.43 21.50
C THR A 178 -4.93 8.84 21.91
N SER A 179 -4.88 9.09 23.22
CA SER A 179 -5.05 10.43 23.77
C SER A 179 -3.93 11.38 23.32
N ALA A 180 -4.12 12.70 23.50
CA ALA A 180 -3.05 13.67 23.28
C ALA A 180 -1.84 13.20 24.09
N ASN A 181 -0.72 12.96 23.42
CA ASN A 181 0.56 12.44 23.94
C ASN A 181 0.75 10.92 23.93
N GLY A 182 -0.15 10.12 23.36
CA GLY A 182 0.09 8.67 23.15
C GLY A 182 0.09 7.81 24.42
N GLN A 183 -0.36 8.36 25.56
CA GLN A 183 -0.25 7.75 26.89
C GLN A 183 -1.40 6.80 27.24
N ILE A 184 -2.58 6.99 26.63
CA ILE A 184 -3.78 6.18 26.86
C ILE A 184 -4.22 5.58 25.52
N GLU A 185 -4.45 4.27 25.51
CA GLU A 185 -5.08 3.57 24.38
C GLU A 185 -6.61 3.68 24.48
N ASP A 186 -7.18 4.52 23.62
CA ASP A 186 -8.64 4.70 23.52
C ASP A 186 -9.32 3.45 22.94
N ILE A 187 -8.55 2.68 22.16
CA ILE A 187 -8.96 1.42 21.55
C ILE A 187 -7.85 0.36 21.68
N THR A 188 -8.25 -0.90 21.85
CA THR A 188 -7.31 -2.04 21.87
C THR A 188 -7.64 -3.02 20.75
N ALA A 189 -6.62 -3.53 20.05
CA ALA A 189 -6.80 -4.50 18.99
C ALA A 189 -7.36 -5.83 19.53
N ILE A 190 -8.39 -6.37 18.87
CA ILE A 190 -9.03 -7.64 19.22
C ILE A 190 -9.17 -8.55 17.99
N ARG A 191 -9.45 -9.83 18.21
CA ARG A 191 -9.95 -10.68 17.12
C ARG A 191 -11.38 -10.26 16.80
N CYS A 192 -11.68 -10.14 15.51
CA CYS A 192 -13.05 -9.85 15.09
C CYS A 192 -14.00 -10.96 15.57
N PRO A 193 -15.19 -10.58 16.07
CA PRO A 193 -16.26 -11.52 16.35
C PRO A 193 -16.79 -12.20 15.07
#